data_AF-A0A662T847-F1
#
_entry.id   AF-A0A662T847-F1
#
_cell.length_a   1.000
_cell.length_b   1.000
_cell.length_c   1.000
_cell.angle_alpha   90.00
_cell.angle_beta   90.00
_cell.angle_gamma   90.00
#
_symmetry.space_group_name_H-M   'P 1'
#
loop_
_entity.id
_entity.type
_entity.pdbx_description
1 polymer ?
#
loop_
_entity_poly.entity_id
_entity_poly.type
_entity_poly.pdbx_seq_one_letter_code
_entity_poly.pdbx_strand_id
1 'polypeptide(L)'
;MPVEVVCGDCVEWLRANREKRIHLTFLDPPFRQGKNYRYFNDNMPEGEYWKWIEEILSLIHDSTVKGGAIYFMHREKNTEFALKTLRESGWNFKNLIIWKK
;
A
#
# COMPACT_ATOMS: atom_id res chain seq x y z
N MET A 1 -1.72 -23.66 -8.64
CA MET A 1 -0.86 -22.55 -9.07
C MET A 1 0.28 -22.45 -8.07
N PRO A 2 1.55 -22.39 -8.50
CA PRO A 2 2.66 -22.21 -7.57
C PRO A 2 2.58 -20.82 -6.93
N VAL A 3 2.96 -20.75 -5.65
CA VAL A 3 3.13 -19.48 -4.92
C VAL A 3 4.56 -18.99 -5.19
N GLU A 4 4.69 -17.72 -5.55
CA GLU A 4 5.97 -17.05 -5.74
C GLU A 4 6.16 -16.00 -4.65
N VAL A 5 7.38 -15.92 -4.11
CA VAL A 5 7.81 -14.87 -3.19
C VAL A 5 8.97 -14.13 -3.83
N VAL A 6 8.80 -12.82 -4.03
CA VAL A 6 9.82 -11.98 -4.65
C VAL A 6 10.60 -11.24 -3.56
N CYS A 7 11.92 -11.31 -3.61
CA CYS A 7 12.81 -10.56 -2.73
C CYS A 7 13.32 -9.31 -3.47
N GLY A 8 12.96 -8.12 -2.99
CA GLY A 8 13.38 -6.86 -3.58
C GLY A 8 12.59 -5.67 -3.07
N ASP A 9 12.90 -4.49 -3.60
CA ASP A 9 12.13 -3.27 -3.37
C ASP A 9 10.75 -3.37 -4.05
N CYS A 10 9.69 -3.06 -3.30
CA CYS A 10 8.33 -3.22 -3.80
C CYS A 10 7.98 -2.20 -4.89
N VAL A 11 8.52 -0.99 -4.83
CA VAL A 11 8.27 0.06 -5.83
C VAL A 11 8.96 -0.30 -7.14
N GLU A 12 10.22 -0.73 -7.09
CA GLU A 12 10.95 -1.22 -8.27
C GLU A 12 10.23 -2.41 -8.92
N TRP A 13 9.79 -3.38 -8.10
CA TRP A 13 9.07 -4.53 -8.62
C TRP A 13 7.74 -4.15 -9.26
N LEU A 14 6.94 -3.31 -8.60
CA LEU A 14 5.65 -2.84 -9.13
C LEU A 14 5.84 -2.03 -10.42
N ARG A 15 6.87 -1.19 -10.52
CA ARG A 15 7.22 -0.45 -11.75
C ARG A 15 7.62 -1.39 -12.89
N ALA A 16 8.36 -2.45 -12.60
CA ALA A 16 8.80 -3.44 -13.60
C ALA A 16 7.69 -4.42 -14.03
N ASN A 17 6.60 -4.55 -13.25
CA ASN A 17 5.54 -5.53 -13.46
C ASN A 17 4.15 -4.87 -13.62
N ARG A 18 4.09 -3.69 -14.23
CA ARG A 18 2.82 -2.93 -14.42
C ARG A 18 1.81 -3.66 -15.30
N GLU A 19 2.26 -4.57 -16.15
CA GLU A 19 1.41 -5.39 -17.03
C GLU A 19 0.67 -6.51 -16.30
N LYS A 20 1.00 -6.76 -15.03
CA LYS A 20 0.25 -7.72 -14.20
C LYS A 20 -1.23 -7.35 -14.15
N ARG A 21 -2.04 -8.37 -13.89
CA ARG A 21 -3.50 -8.27 -13.79
C ARG A 21 -3.90 -8.74 -12.40
N ILE A 22 -3.70 -7.87 -11.43
CA ILE A 22 -3.94 -8.15 -10.02
C ILE A 22 -5.44 -8.03 -9.74
N HIS A 23 -6.02 -9.07 -9.15
CA HIS A 23 -7.44 -9.10 -8.82
C HIS A 23 -7.72 -8.63 -7.39
N LEU A 24 -6.77 -8.89 -6.48
CA LEU A 24 -6.87 -8.53 -5.09
C LEU A 24 -5.48 -8.22 -4.54
N THR A 25 -5.38 -7.11 -3.82
CA THR A 25 -4.18 -6.73 -3.06
C THR A 25 -4.51 -6.65 -1.58
N PHE A 26 -3.65 -7.21 -0.73
CA PHE A 26 -3.62 -6.94 0.70
C PHE A 26 -2.31 -6.22 1.02
N LEU A 27 -2.40 -4.95 1.39
CA LEU A 27 -1.27 -4.06 1.61
C LEU A 27 -1.14 -3.77 3.11
N ASP A 28 -0.08 -4.28 3.74
CA ASP A 28 0.29 -4.06 5.14
C ASP A 28 1.71 -3.45 5.22
N PRO A 29 1.84 -2.13 4.97
CA PRO A 29 3.14 -1.48 4.93
C PRO A 29 3.63 -1.13 6.36
N PRO A 30 4.88 -0.68 6.52
CA PRO A 30 5.30 0.02 7.73
C PRO A 30 4.36 1.20 8.04
N PHE A 31 4.02 1.41 9.30
CA PHE A 31 3.00 2.39 9.72
C PHE A 31 3.59 3.71 10.24
N ARG A 32 4.89 3.94 10.05
CA ARG A 32 5.63 5.09 10.58
C ARG A 32 5.46 5.21 12.11
N GLN A 33 5.81 4.15 12.82
CA GLN A 33 5.72 4.07 14.29
C GLN A 33 7.09 4.05 14.98
N GLY A 34 8.17 4.29 14.23
CA GLY A 34 9.53 4.23 14.77
C GLY A 34 9.96 2.81 15.15
N LYS A 35 9.37 1.78 14.53
CA LYS A 35 9.82 0.40 14.75
C LYS A 35 11.22 0.20 14.18
N ASN A 36 12.01 -0.61 14.88
CA ASN A 36 13.37 -0.94 14.45
C ASN A 36 13.33 -2.11 13.44
N TYR A 37 13.22 -1.80 12.15
CA TYR A 37 13.37 -2.78 11.09
C TYR A 37 14.83 -2.88 10.65
N ARG A 38 15.26 -4.07 10.24
CA ARG A 38 16.64 -4.32 9.81
C ARG A 38 17.04 -3.54 8.54
N TYR A 39 16.08 -3.27 7.65
CA TYR A 39 16.34 -2.72 6.32
C TYR A 39 15.40 -1.56 5.94
N PHE A 40 14.66 -0.98 6.90
CA PHE A 40 13.72 0.11 6.63
C PHE A 40 13.70 1.12 7.78
N ASN A 41 13.72 2.40 7.45
CA ASN A 41 13.57 3.47 8.44
C ASN A 41 12.08 3.76 8.68
N ASP A 42 11.49 3.20 9.72
CA ASP A 42 10.08 3.45 10.07
C ASP A 42 9.86 4.78 10.80
N ASN A 43 10.85 5.68 10.78
CA ASN A 43 10.76 7.04 11.29
C ASN A 43 10.97 8.10 10.20
N MET A 44 10.58 7.79 8.96
CA MET A 44 10.60 8.75 7.85
C MET A 44 9.82 10.04 8.19
N PRO A 45 10.24 11.19 7.64
CA PRO A 45 9.43 12.39 7.64
C PRO A 45 8.02 12.12 7.07
N GLU A 46 6.99 12.70 7.68
CA GLU A 46 5.59 12.40 7.34
C GLU A 46 5.27 12.60 5.85
N GLY A 47 5.72 13.72 5.28
CA GLY A 47 5.49 14.01 3.88
C GLY A 47 6.18 13.03 2.93
N GLU A 48 7.37 12.55 3.29
CA GLU A 48 8.09 11.53 2.51
C GLU A 48 7.38 10.18 2.60
N TYR A 49 6.91 9.80 3.80
CA TYR A 49 6.16 8.57 4.02
C TYR A 49 4.88 8.53 3.19
N TRP A 50 4.05 9.58 3.24
CA TRP A 50 2.78 9.57 2.51
C TRP A 50 2.97 9.68 1.00
N LYS A 51 3.99 10.39 0.51
CA LYS A 51 4.36 10.37 -0.92
C LYS A 51 4.77 8.97 -1.38
N TRP A 52 5.52 8.24 -0.56
CA TRP A 52 5.91 6.87 -0.86
C TRP A 52 4.71 5.91 -0.88
N ILE A 53 3.79 6.03 0.10
CA ILE A 53 2.55 5.24 0.11
C ILE A 53 1.65 5.58 -1.10
N GLU A 54 1.54 6.86 -1.47
CA GLU A 54 0.79 7.30 -2.66
C GLU A 54 1.36 6.69 -3.94
N GLU A 55 2.67 6.65 -4.09
CA GLU A 55 3.32 5.99 -5.20
C GLU A 55 2.99 4.49 -5.25
N ILE A 56 3.13 3.79 -4.13
CA ILE A 56 2.82 2.35 -4.04
C ILE A 56 1.36 2.10 -4.43
N LEU A 57 0.42 2.86 -3.85
CA LEU A 57 -1.01 2.71 -4.11
C LEU A 57 -1.37 3.00 -5.57
N SER A 58 -0.70 3.95 -6.21
CA SER A 58 -0.91 4.30 -7.61
C SER A 58 -0.40 3.19 -8.54
N LEU A 59 0.78 2.64 -8.26
CA LEU A 59 1.34 1.51 -9.02
C LEU A 59 0.49 0.23 -8.88
N ILE A 60 -0.04 -0.03 -7.67
CA ILE A 60 -0.97 -1.15 -7.45
C ILE A 60 -2.27 -0.88 -8.22
N HIS A 61 -2.80 0.34 -8.19
CA HIS A 61 -4.01 0.69 -8.94
C HIS A 61 -3.83 0.44 -10.44
N ASP A 62 -2.72 0.88 -11.03
CA ASP A 62 -2.42 0.70 -12.46
C ASP A 62 -2.32 -0.77 -12.90
N SER A 63 -1.88 -1.66 -11.99
CA SER A 63 -1.77 -3.10 -12.23
C SER A 63 -3.02 -3.89 -11.80
N THR A 64 -4.04 -3.22 -11.25
CA THR A 64 -5.28 -3.85 -10.80
C THR A 64 -6.29 -3.94 -11.94
N VAL A 65 -6.95 -5.09 -12.08
CA VAL A 65 -8.00 -5.27 -13.09
C VAL A 65 -9.25 -4.46 -12.77
N LYS A 66 -10.07 -4.15 -13.78
CA LYS A 66 -11.41 -3.59 -13.56
C LYS A 66 -12.22 -4.50 -12.64
N GLY A 67 -12.71 -3.95 -11.53
CA GLY A 67 -13.45 -4.71 -10.50
C GLY A 67 -12.56 -5.38 -9.45
N GLY A 68 -11.23 -5.26 -9.55
CA GLY A 68 -10.31 -5.68 -8.50
C GLY A 68 -10.38 -4.78 -7.26
N ALA A 69 -9.80 -5.25 -6.16
CA ALA A 69 -9.90 -4.60 -4.87
C ALA A 69 -8.55 -4.53 -4.12
N ILE A 70 -8.45 -3.58 -3.20
CA ILE A 70 -7.35 -3.47 -2.25
C ILE A 70 -7.88 -3.41 -0.82
N TYR A 71 -7.21 -4.11 0.08
CA TYR A 71 -7.28 -3.91 1.52
C TYR A 71 -6.01 -3.21 1.96
N PHE A 72 -6.12 -1.98 2.45
CA PHE A 72 -4.98 -1.19 2.93
C PHE A 72 -5.04 -1.08 4.45
N MET A 73 -4.06 -1.68 5.12
CA MET A 73 -3.94 -1.69 6.57
C MET A 73 -3.18 -0.44 7.04
N HIS A 74 -3.71 0.20 8.08
CA HIS A 74 -3.00 1.26 8.80
C HIS A 74 -3.54 1.40 10.23
N ARG A 75 -2.78 2.08 11.10
CA ARG A 75 -3.27 2.62 12.39
C ARG A 75 -4.41 3.63 12.22
N GLU A 76 -5.36 3.55 13.13
CA GLU A 76 -6.55 4.40 13.21
C GLU A 76 -6.24 5.89 13.29
N LYS A 77 -5.16 6.29 13.98
CA LYS A 77 -4.73 7.70 14.06
C LYS A 77 -4.38 8.33 12.70
N ASN A 78 -4.13 7.51 11.68
CA ASN A 78 -3.78 7.95 10.34
C ASN A 78 -4.94 7.77 9.34
N THR A 79 -6.17 7.52 9.81
CA THR A 79 -7.32 7.22 8.94
C THR A 79 -7.56 8.30 7.90
N GLU A 80 -7.47 9.58 8.27
CA GLU A 80 -7.67 10.69 7.34
C GLU A 80 -6.64 10.66 6.19
N PHE A 81 -5.36 10.52 6.52
CA PHE A 81 -4.30 10.40 5.53
C PHE A 81 -4.49 9.16 4.66
N ALA A 82 -4.79 8.01 5.25
CA ALA A 82 -5.00 6.77 4.50
C ALA A 82 -6.14 6.89 3.47
N LEU A 83 -7.29 7.46 3.88
CA LEU A 83 -8.43 7.67 3.00
C LEU A 83 -8.13 8.71 1.91
N LYS A 84 -7.42 9.80 2.28
CA LYS A 84 -6.98 10.82 1.33
C LYS A 84 -6.06 10.21 0.26
N THR A 85 -5.03 9.49 0.67
CA THR A 85 -4.04 8.90 -0.25
C THR A 85 -4.69 7.84 -1.15
N LEU A 86 -5.58 6.99 -0.62
CA LEU A 86 -6.34 6.05 -1.47
C LEU A 86 -7.09 6.78 -2.58
N ARG A 87 -7.80 7.85 -2.24
CA ARG A 87 -8.56 8.66 -3.21
C ARG A 87 -7.64 9.31 -4.24
N GLU A 88 -6.51 9.88 -3.80
CA GLU A 88 -5.54 10.55 -4.68
C GLU A 88 -4.84 9.56 -5.62
N SER A 89 -4.62 8.32 -5.18
CA SER A 89 -4.10 7.22 -6.00
C SER A 89 -5.15 6.52 -6.90
N GLY A 90 -6.36 7.08 -7.02
CA GLY A 90 -7.40 6.59 -7.94
C GLY A 90 -8.36 5.54 -7.36
N TRP A 91 -8.23 5.15 -6.09
CA TRP A 91 -9.11 4.15 -5.49
C TRP A 91 -10.46 4.70 -5.10
N ASN A 92 -11.49 3.87 -5.28
CA ASN A 92 -12.85 4.16 -4.84
C ASN A 92 -13.09 3.55 -3.46
N PHE A 93 -13.37 4.41 -2.47
CA PHE A 93 -13.68 3.97 -1.11
C PHE A 93 -14.90 3.04 -1.07
N LYS A 94 -14.80 1.96 -0.28
CA LYS A 94 -15.89 0.99 -0.04
C LYS A 94 -16.23 0.85 1.43
N ASN A 95 -15.23 0.52 2.25
CA ASN A 95 -15.42 0.26 3.67
C ASN A 95 -14.23 0.77 4.47
N LEU A 96 -14.51 1.24 5.69
CA LEU A 96 -13.53 1.40 6.74
C LEU A 96 -13.74 0.23 7.72
N ILE A 97 -12.77 -0.68 7.79
CA ILE A 97 -12.84 -1.87 8.64
C ILE A 97 -12.03 -1.59 9.91
N ILE A 98 -12.68 -1.66 11.06
CA ILE A 98 -12.02 -1.52 12.36
C ILE A 98 -11.70 -2.91 12.90
N TRP A 99 -10.42 -3.26 12.91
CA TRP A 99 -9.97 -4.49 13.57
C TRP A 99 -9.72 -4.25 15.05
N LYS A 100 -10.72 -4.59 15.87
CA LYS A 100 -10.57 -4.69 17.33
C LYS A 100 -9.86 -6.00 17.66
N LYS A 101 -8.72 -5.90 18.36
CA LYS A 101 -7.98 -7.05 18.88
C LYS A 101 -8.61 -7.57 20.17
#